data_AF-A0A1M2VX86-F1
#
_entry.id   AF-A0A1M2VX86-F1
#
_cell.length_a   1.000
_cell.length_b   1.000
_cell.length_c   1.000
_cell.angle_alpha   90.00
_cell.angle_beta   90.00
_cell.angle_gamma   90.00
#
_symmetry.space_group_name_H-M   'P 1'
#
loop_
_entity.id
_entity.type
_entity.pdbx_description
1 polymer ?
#
loop_
_entity_poly.entity_id
_entity_poly.type
_entity_poly.pdbx_seq_one_letter_code
_entity_poly.pdbx_strand_id
1 'polypeptide(L)'
;MSNPTWCYVLEARAALQDSTLSPEQAADRIVSLCRAAVRETPESARQADSTDTPGVETFLDRVWGSLVALAEEDSSCHDRLAYILSEVSSRGQEDWNYWSTPFDWADLPLFGPETREYMNGPFTFDEDGRHISTDNPECMAALSGDPPVDSVASRVGARARLNWLNMNAFLARLWALDVWENAFWGIATMRMSLEPHSMPVYVHTPGISRPSVDLQIEEAAVWICVAGKRMFECREILGPKGNPDWPSNRGSPGSSGGTWDGVDGYHPDRWQHWKDIFRKISQGQWRSNVIDAAKAAIEAMEQIEREAVATQSGAPTRSEKWPAMRAPAPQLRHARAAVLDNDAPEAVVETKVEDEPDAFAFAWYAPKLFGPDSMAFAAGTVGRARGNGHESRVETGLAACAARSERGA
;
A
#
# COMPACT_ATOMS: atom_id res chain seq x y z
N MET A 1 15.47 3.67 29.18
CA MET A 1 15.69 4.94 28.45
C MET A 1 14.89 4.86 27.16
N SER A 2 14.10 5.88 26.83
CA SER A 2 13.34 5.93 25.58
C SER A 2 14.30 5.96 24.39
N ASN A 3 13.97 5.24 23.31
CA ASN A 3 14.76 5.26 22.08
C ASN A 3 14.73 6.68 21.49
N PRO A 4 15.88 7.38 21.32
CA PRO A 4 15.92 8.76 20.80
C PRO A 4 15.29 8.89 19.41
N THR A 5 15.36 7.85 18.58
CA THR A 5 14.72 7.78 17.26
C THR A 5 13.22 8.05 17.33
N TRP A 6 12.56 7.67 18.43
CA TRP A 6 11.13 7.87 18.59
C TRP A 6 10.71 9.35 18.62
N CYS A 7 11.54 10.22 19.20
CA CYS A 7 11.24 11.66 19.22
C CYS A 7 11.26 12.23 17.79
N TYR A 8 12.25 11.82 16.99
CA TYR A 8 12.35 12.23 15.58
C TYR A 8 11.19 11.75 14.73
N VAL A 9 10.71 10.52 14.96
CA VAL A 9 9.53 9.97 14.27
C VAL A 9 8.27 10.77 14.62
N LEU A 10 8.05 11.11 15.89
CA LEU A 10 6.88 11.91 16.30
C LEU A 10 6.91 13.32 15.68
N GLU A 11 8.09 13.94 15.61
CA GLU A 11 8.25 15.24 14.96
C GLU A 11 8.04 15.15 13.44
N ALA A 12 8.48 14.09 12.79
CA ALA A 12 8.24 13.86 11.36
C ALA A 12 6.74 13.66 11.09
N ARG A 13 6.04 12.89 11.94
CA ARG A 13 4.59 12.75 11.85
C ARG A 13 3.87 14.08 12.04
N ALA A 14 4.30 14.91 12.97
CA ALA A 14 3.74 16.24 13.15
C ALA A 14 3.91 17.11 11.88
N ALA A 15 5.07 17.05 11.22
CA ALA A 15 5.32 17.78 9.98
C ALA A 15 4.42 17.32 8.81
N LEU A 16 4.13 16.01 8.72
CA LEU A 16 3.18 15.46 7.73
C LEU A 16 1.79 16.08 7.90
N GLN A 17 1.32 16.22 9.15
CA GLN A 17 -0.02 16.73 9.49
C GLN A 17 -0.11 18.27 9.49
N ASP A 18 1.01 18.98 9.62
CA ASP A 18 1.01 20.43 9.76
C ASP A 18 0.69 21.14 8.43
N SER A 19 -0.60 21.47 8.24
CA SER A 19 -1.10 22.21 7.08
C SER A 19 -0.48 23.61 6.88
N THR A 20 0.23 24.15 7.88
CA THR A 20 0.93 25.44 7.75
C THR A 20 2.27 25.32 7.05
N LEU A 21 2.87 24.12 7.04
CA LEU A 21 4.07 23.82 6.26
C LEU A 21 3.70 23.53 4.81
N SER A 22 4.42 24.14 3.87
CA SER A 22 4.38 23.67 2.47
C SER A 22 4.91 22.23 2.34
N PRO A 23 4.58 21.50 1.27
CA PRO A 23 5.13 20.16 1.03
C PRO A 23 6.66 20.12 1.05
N GLU A 24 7.32 21.12 0.46
CA GLU A 24 8.79 21.26 0.45
C GLU A 24 9.35 21.37 1.87
N GLN A 25 8.77 22.24 2.70
CA GLN A 25 9.20 22.43 4.09
C GLN A 25 8.99 21.18 4.95
N ALA A 26 7.88 20.46 4.74
CA ALA A 26 7.63 19.21 5.44
C ALA A 26 8.64 18.13 5.01
N ALA A 27 8.96 18.03 3.72
CA ALA A 27 10.00 17.14 3.20
C ALA A 27 11.38 17.47 3.77
N ASP A 28 11.79 18.75 3.77
CA ASP A 28 13.03 19.21 4.40
C ASP A 28 13.10 18.84 5.87
N ARG A 29 11.98 18.97 6.58
CA ARG A 29 11.90 18.59 7.99
C ARG A 29 12.11 17.09 8.17
N ILE A 30 11.44 16.24 7.39
CA ILE A 30 11.57 14.78 7.44
C ILE A 30 13.02 14.36 7.17
N VAL A 31 13.64 14.87 6.11
CA VAL A 31 15.02 14.54 5.76
C VAL A 31 16.01 15.01 6.83
N SER A 32 15.84 16.22 7.36
CA SER A 32 16.67 16.71 8.48
C SER A 32 16.54 15.85 9.73
N LEU A 33 15.33 15.37 10.06
CA LEU A 33 15.08 14.50 11.20
C LEU A 33 15.70 13.11 10.98
N CYS A 34 15.64 12.58 9.76
CA CYS A 34 16.33 11.34 9.40
C CYS A 34 17.83 11.45 9.63
N ARG A 35 18.47 12.52 9.10
CA ARG A 35 19.91 12.78 9.30
C ARG A 35 20.29 12.89 10.78
N ALA A 36 19.44 13.52 11.59
CA ALA A 36 19.65 13.61 13.04
C ALA A 36 19.54 12.24 13.71
N ALA A 37 18.51 11.45 13.38
CA ALA A 37 18.32 10.10 13.89
C ALA A 37 19.50 9.17 13.58
N VAL A 38 20.02 9.24 12.34
CA VAL A 38 21.22 8.47 11.92
C VAL A 38 22.44 8.87 12.73
N ARG A 39 22.74 10.18 12.81
CA ARG A 39 23.91 10.70 13.54
C ARG A 39 23.92 10.31 15.01
N GLU A 40 22.74 10.23 15.63
CA GLU A 40 22.60 9.93 17.06
C GLU A 40 22.43 8.44 17.36
N THR A 41 22.25 7.60 16.34
CA THR A 41 22.22 6.16 16.53
C THR A 41 23.66 5.67 16.81
N PRO A 42 23.92 5.00 17.95
CA PRO A 42 25.25 4.51 18.26
C PRO A 42 25.73 3.48 17.24
N GLU A 43 27.02 3.53 16.89
CA GLU A 43 27.63 2.56 15.97
C GLU A 43 27.51 1.11 16.48
N SER A 44 27.42 0.92 17.79
CA SER A 44 27.16 -0.40 18.40
C SER A 44 25.80 -1.00 18.04
N ALA A 45 24.89 -0.21 17.48
CA ALA A 45 23.63 -0.70 16.91
C ALA A 45 23.81 -1.33 15.51
N ARG A 46 24.97 -1.14 14.86
CA ARG A 46 25.30 -1.83 13.61
C ARG A 46 25.49 -3.32 13.91
N GLN A 47 24.87 -4.16 13.09
CA GLN A 47 25.14 -5.61 13.12
C GLN A 47 26.56 -5.88 12.63
N ALA A 48 27.27 -6.83 13.24
CA ALA A 48 28.72 -7.02 13.07
C ALA A 48 29.18 -7.17 11.60
N ASP A 49 28.30 -7.66 10.72
CA ASP A 49 28.59 -7.91 9.30
C ASP A 49 27.74 -7.06 8.33
N SER A 50 26.95 -6.11 8.85
CA SER A 50 26.11 -5.26 8.00
C SER A 50 26.87 -4.03 7.51
N THR A 51 26.71 -3.70 6.23
CA THR A 51 27.20 -2.44 5.65
C THR A 51 26.18 -1.30 5.84
N ASP A 52 25.03 -1.58 6.44
CA ASP A 52 23.93 -0.64 6.59
C ASP A 52 24.26 0.45 7.60
N THR A 53 23.69 1.62 7.33
CA THR A 53 23.82 2.78 8.20
C THR A 53 22.84 2.66 9.37
N PRO A 54 23.33 2.60 10.62
CA PRO A 54 22.46 2.43 11.78
C PRO A 54 21.41 3.54 11.89
N GLY A 55 20.17 3.15 12.19
CA GLY A 55 19.06 4.08 12.44
C GLY A 55 18.27 4.50 11.20
N VAL A 56 18.82 4.38 9.98
CA VAL A 56 18.10 4.72 8.73
C VAL A 56 16.82 3.90 8.61
N GLU A 57 16.94 2.57 8.67
CA GLU A 57 15.81 1.65 8.48
C GLU A 57 14.71 1.88 9.51
N THR A 58 15.08 1.94 10.80
CA THR A 58 14.11 2.16 11.88
C THR A 58 13.41 3.51 11.79
N PHE A 59 14.10 4.57 11.34
CA PHE A 59 13.45 5.87 11.16
C PHE A 59 12.45 5.83 9.99
N LEU A 60 12.89 5.33 8.83
CA LEU A 60 12.09 5.31 7.61
C LEU A 60 10.86 4.40 7.72
N ASP A 61 11.01 3.17 8.22
CA ASP A 61 9.91 2.25 8.53
C ASP A 61 8.78 2.98 9.29
N ARG A 62 9.14 3.70 10.36
CA ARG A 62 8.16 4.37 11.21
C ARG A 62 7.55 5.61 10.59
N VAL A 63 8.31 6.38 9.82
CA VAL A 63 7.80 7.58 9.13
C VAL A 63 6.88 7.17 7.98
N TRP A 64 7.25 6.17 7.19
CA TRP A 64 6.40 5.62 6.12
C TRP A 64 5.13 4.99 6.67
N GLY A 65 5.21 4.19 7.73
CA GLY A 65 4.01 3.66 8.38
C GLY A 65 3.10 4.76 8.94
N SER A 66 3.69 5.84 9.47
CA SER A 66 2.90 7.01 9.92
C SER A 66 2.22 7.73 8.75
N LEU A 67 2.90 7.85 7.61
CA LEU A 67 2.35 8.46 6.41
C LEU A 67 1.20 7.63 5.83
N VAL A 68 1.39 6.31 5.71
CA VAL A 68 0.34 5.39 5.23
C VAL A 68 -0.87 5.40 6.18
N ALA A 69 -0.65 5.38 7.50
CA ALA A 69 -1.73 5.48 8.47
C ALA A 69 -2.53 6.79 8.34
N LEU A 70 -1.87 7.92 8.07
CA LEU A 70 -2.58 9.19 7.81
C LEU A 70 -3.40 9.11 6.52
N ALA A 71 -2.87 8.49 5.47
CA ALA A 71 -3.59 8.29 4.22
C ALA A 71 -4.80 7.36 4.38
N GLU A 72 -4.72 6.33 5.24
CA GLU A 72 -5.86 5.49 5.60
C GLU A 72 -6.96 6.27 6.34
N GLU A 73 -6.56 7.07 7.33
CA GLU A 73 -7.48 7.77 8.23
C GLU A 73 -8.24 8.91 7.54
N ASP A 74 -7.60 9.63 6.61
CA ASP A 74 -8.17 10.84 6.01
C ASP A 74 -7.80 11.00 4.53
N SER A 75 -8.77 10.80 3.63
CA SER A 75 -8.57 10.98 2.20
C SER A 75 -8.35 12.44 1.77
N SER A 76 -8.72 13.42 2.60
CA SER A 76 -8.50 14.83 2.29
C SER A 76 -7.03 15.22 2.32
N CYS A 77 -6.16 14.42 2.96
CA CYS A 77 -4.73 14.68 3.02
C CYS A 77 -3.92 14.03 1.89
N HIS A 78 -4.54 13.19 1.04
CA HIS A 78 -3.82 12.41 0.01
C HIS A 78 -2.94 13.26 -0.91
N ASP A 79 -3.46 14.36 -1.46
CA ASP A 79 -2.69 15.22 -2.35
C ASP A 79 -1.49 15.85 -1.63
N ARG A 80 -1.69 16.30 -0.38
CA ARG A 80 -0.61 16.84 0.43
C ARG A 80 0.47 15.80 0.66
N LEU A 81 0.10 14.59 1.09
CA LEU A 81 1.05 13.51 1.36
C LEU A 81 1.81 13.10 0.10
N ALA A 82 1.12 13.02 -1.05
CA ALA A 82 1.74 12.74 -2.33
C ALA A 82 2.77 13.81 -2.73
N TYR A 83 2.44 15.09 -2.56
CA TYR A 83 3.39 16.18 -2.82
C TYR A 83 4.57 16.16 -1.84
N ILE A 84 4.36 15.85 -0.57
CA ILE A 84 5.48 15.69 0.38
C ILE A 84 6.41 14.56 -0.07
N LEU A 85 5.88 13.39 -0.47
CA LEU A 85 6.70 12.29 -0.99
C LEU A 85 7.46 12.69 -2.25
N SER A 86 6.80 13.41 -3.17
CA SER A 86 7.46 13.95 -4.36
C SER A 86 8.65 14.86 -3.99
N GLU A 87 8.45 15.77 -3.04
CA GLU A 87 9.51 16.66 -2.54
C GLU A 87 10.62 15.90 -1.80
N VAL A 88 10.31 14.83 -1.07
CA VAL A 88 11.33 13.96 -0.46
C VAL A 88 12.13 13.24 -1.53
N SER A 89 11.48 12.70 -2.57
CA SER A 89 12.16 11.99 -3.67
C SER A 89 13.17 12.86 -4.43
N SER A 90 13.02 14.19 -4.35
CA SER A 90 13.93 15.13 -5.01
C SER A 90 15.26 15.39 -4.26
N ARG A 91 15.44 14.84 -3.05
CA ARG A 91 16.57 15.20 -2.16
C ARG A 91 17.89 14.49 -2.47
N GLY A 92 17.91 13.59 -3.45
CA GLY A 92 19.11 12.95 -3.99
C GLY A 92 19.76 11.97 -3.03
N GLN A 93 21.07 11.78 -3.18
CA GLN A 93 21.83 10.73 -2.50
C GLN A 93 22.41 11.19 -1.17
N GLU A 94 22.55 10.23 -0.25
CA GLU A 94 23.27 10.37 1.02
C GLU A 94 24.40 9.33 1.04
N ASP A 95 25.44 9.56 1.85
CA ASP A 95 26.51 8.58 2.08
C ASP A 95 26.07 7.50 3.08
N TRP A 96 24.89 6.91 2.83
CA TRP A 96 24.29 5.86 3.64
C TRP A 96 24.10 4.60 2.80
N ASN A 97 24.04 3.47 3.48
CA ASN A 97 23.60 2.21 2.90
C ASN A 97 22.35 1.70 3.63
N TYR A 98 21.50 1.04 2.86
CA TYR A 98 20.32 0.34 3.33
C TYR A 98 20.19 -0.99 2.58
N TRP A 99 20.02 -2.09 3.31
CA TRP A 99 20.05 -3.47 2.79
C TRP A 99 21.22 -3.73 1.84
N SER A 100 22.42 -3.26 2.22
CA SER A 100 23.65 -3.34 1.46
C SER A 100 23.60 -2.67 0.07
N THR A 101 22.70 -1.70 -0.11
CA THR A 101 22.58 -0.88 -1.32
C THR A 101 22.82 0.60 -1.00
N PRO A 102 23.41 1.38 -1.92
CA PRO A 102 23.54 2.82 -1.74
C PRO A 102 22.19 3.50 -1.57
N PHE A 103 22.13 4.48 -0.67
CA PHE A 103 20.91 5.22 -0.37
C PHE A 103 20.65 6.36 -1.37
N ASP A 104 19.45 6.39 -1.95
CA ASP A 104 18.96 7.52 -2.74
C ASP A 104 17.51 7.84 -2.34
N TRP A 105 17.24 9.10 -1.99
CA TRP A 105 15.87 9.52 -1.68
C TRP A 105 14.93 9.36 -2.88
N ALA A 106 15.45 9.40 -4.12
CA ALA A 106 14.66 9.23 -5.34
C ALA A 106 13.95 7.87 -5.40
N ASP A 107 14.52 6.84 -4.77
CA ASP A 107 13.95 5.49 -4.77
C ASP A 107 12.94 5.26 -3.63
N LEU A 108 12.70 6.28 -2.78
CA LEU A 108 11.88 6.20 -1.57
C LEU A 108 12.17 4.92 -0.75
N PRO A 109 13.40 4.75 -0.22
CA PRO A 109 13.81 3.50 0.44
C PRO A 109 12.84 3.11 1.55
N LEU A 110 12.52 1.82 1.67
CA LEU A 110 11.49 1.23 2.56
C LEU A 110 10.03 1.57 2.28
N PHE A 111 9.70 2.55 1.43
CA PHE A 111 8.29 2.88 1.18
C PHE A 111 7.54 1.71 0.52
N GLY A 112 8.16 1.04 -0.44
CA GLY A 112 7.57 -0.15 -1.09
C GLY A 112 7.35 -1.33 -0.15
N PRO A 113 8.37 -1.78 0.61
CA PRO A 113 8.19 -2.79 1.64
C PRO A 113 7.12 -2.42 2.67
N GLU A 114 7.09 -1.18 3.15
CA GLU A 114 6.10 -0.74 4.13
C GLU A 114 4.69 -0.79 3.55
N THR A 115 4.45 -0.17 2.39
CA THR A 115 3.13 -0.20 1.73
C THR A 115 2.66 -1.62 1.41
N ARG A 116 3.58 -2.54 1.07
CA ARG A 116 3.24 -3.96 0.87
C ARG A 116 2.62 -4.58 2.12
N GLU A 117 3.15 -4.29 3.31
CA GLU A 117 2.59 -4.84 4.55
C GLU A 117 1.16 -4.37 4.79
N TYR A 118 0.84 -3.14 4.40
CA TYR A 118 -0.53 -2.62 4.47
C TYR A 118 -1.42 -3.16 3.37
N MET A 119 -0.87 -3.65 2.25
CA MET A 119 -1.61 -4.31 1.18
C MET A 119 -1.97 -5.78 1.47
N ASN A 120 -1.73 -6.29 2.69
CA ASN A 120 -2.09 -7.66 3.07
C ASN A 120 -3.58 -7.84 3.45
N GLY A 121 -4.37 -6.77 3.44
CA GLY A 121 -5.81 -6.79 3.73
C GLY A 121 -6.22 -5.74 4.78
N PRO A 122 -7.53 -5.53 4.99
CA PRO A 122 -8.03 -4.56 5.96
C PRO A 122 -7.65 -4.95 7.38
N PHE A 123 -7.03 -4.02 8.12
CA PHE A 123 -6.67 -4.24 9.52
C PHE A 123 -7.87 -4.07 10.45
N THR A 124 -8.34 -5.17 11.05
CA THR A 124 -9.53 -5.20 11.91
C THR A 124 -9.16 -5.18 13.40
N PHE A 125 -8.52 -4.11 13.88
CA PHE A 125 -8.24 -3.92 15.31
C PHE A 125 -9.25 -2.99 15.97
N ASP A 126 -9.67 -3.31 17.21
CA ASP A 126 -10.47 -2.42 18.05
C ASP A 126 -9.63 -1.29 18.69
N GLU A 127 -10.27 -0.43 19.49
CA GLU A 127 -9.61 0.70 20.19
C GLU A 127 -8.58 0.24 21.23
N ASP A 128 -8.74 -0.97 21.76
CA ASP A 128 -7.80 -1.60 22.70
C ASP A 128 -6.65 -2.33 21.96
N GLY A 129 -6.63 -2.28 20.63
CA GLY A 129 -5.65 -2.98 19.79
C GLY A 129 -5.91 -4.50 19.70
N ARG A 130 -7.09 -4.98 20.08
CA ARG A 130 -7.46 -6.39 19.92
C ARG A 130 -7.90 -6.65 18.49
N HIS A 131 -7.36 -7.71 17.89
CA HIS A 131 -7.76 -8.18 16.57
C HIS A 131 -9.19 -8.77 16.62
N ILE A 132 -10.06 -8.27 15.76
CA ILE A 132 -11.40 -8.80 15.50
C ILE A 132 -11.32 -9.67 14.25
N SER A 133 -11.64 -10.95 14.38
CA SER A 133 -11.61 -11.87 13.24
C SER A 133 -12.52 -11.39 12.10
N THR A 134 -12.02 -11.48 10.87
CA THR A 134 -12.82 -11.34 9.65
C THR A 134 -13.76 -12.53 9.43
N ASP A 135 -13.82 -13.53 10.31
CA ASP A 135 -14.89 -14.53 10.28
C ASP A 135 -16.10 -14.11 11.13
N ASN A 136 -15.99 -13.02 11.89
CA ASN A 136 -17.11 -12.47 12.62
C ASN A 136 -18.16 -11.93 11.63
N PRO A 137 -19.43 -12.37 11.70
CA PRO A 137 -20.43 -12.02 10.70
C PRO A 137 -20.75 -10.52 10.66
N GLU A 138 -20.70 -9.83 11.79
CA GLU A 138 -20.97 -8.38 11.86
C GLU A 138 -19.79 -7.56 11.31
N CYS A 139 -18.56 -8.00 11.58
CA CYS A 139 -17.36 -7.43 10.97
C CYS A 139 -17.40 -7.62 9.43
N MET A 140 -17.75 -8.82 8.97
CA MET A 140 -17.84 -9.12 7.54
C MET A 140 -18.96 -8.40 6.82
N ALA A 141 -20.13 -8.27 7.45
CA ALA A 141 -21.22 -7.46 6.90
C ALA A 141 -20.75 -6.02 6.68
N ALA A 142 -20.10 -5.42 7.69
CA ALA A 142 -19.58 -4.06 7.61
C ALA A 142 -18.45 -3.92 6.58
N LEU A 143 -17.51 -4.88 6.51
CA LEU A 143 -16.48 -4.93 5.46
C LEU A 143 -17.08 -5.03 4.05
N SER A 144 -18.25 -5.67 3.92
CA SER A 144 -18.99 -5.81 2.66
C SER A 144 -19.81 -4.57 2.29
N GLY A 145 -19.83 -3.55 3.16
CA GLY A 145 -20.54 -2.28 2.93
C GLY A 145 -21.92 -2.20 3.59
N ASP A 146 -22.31 -3.17 4.43
CA ASP A 146 -23.54 -3.05 5.21
C ASP A 146 -23.37 -1.92 6.26
N PRO A 147 -24.40 -1.10 6.52
CA PRO A 147 -24.31 -0.04 7.53
C PRO A 147 -23.91 -0.61 8.90
N PRO A 148 -23.03 0.08 9.65
CA PRO A 148 -22.58 -0.44 10.94
C PRO A 148 -23.74 -0.54 11.94
N VAL A 149 -23.82 -1.66 12.65
CA VAL A 149 -24.73 -1.87 13.79
C VAL A 149 -24.04 -1.50 15.11
N ASP A 150 -24.79 -1.45 16.21
CA ASP A 150 -24.23 -1.15 17.53
C ASP A 150 -23.47 -2.35 18.12
N SER A 151 -22.34 -2.67 17.51
CA SER A 151 -21.38 -3.64 18.01
C SER A 151 -19.94 -3.22 17.73
N VAL A 152 -19.01 -3.68 18.57
CA VAL A 152 -17.58 -3.41 18.37
C VAL A 152 -17.11 -3.99 17.04
N ALA A 153 -17.50 -5.22 16.72
CA ALA A 153 -17.09 -5.90 15.49
C ALA A 153 -17.56 -5.15 14.23
N SER A 154 -18.81 -4.68 14.22
CA SER A 154 -19.36 -3.92 13.09
C SER A 154 -18.66 -2.58 12.90
N ARG A 155 -18.40 -1.83 13.99
CA ARG A 155 -17.66 -0.57 13.92
C ARG A 155 -16.22 -0.76 13.44
N VAL A 156 -15.54 -1.81 13.93
CA VAL A 156 -14.18 -2.15 13.48
C VAL A 156 -14.16 -2.52 12.00
N GLY A 157 -15.10 -3.34 11.53
CA GLY A 157 -15.22 -3.70 10.12
C GLY A 157 -15.47 -2.49 9.22
N ALA A 158 -16.37 -1.58 9.62
CA ALA A 158 -16.66 -0.37 8.87
C ALA A 158 -15.45 0.57 8.77
N ARG A 159 -14.71 0.76 9.87
CA ARG A 159 -13.46 1.54 9.87
C ARG A 159 -12.39 0.90 9.00
N ALA A 160 -12.16 -0.41 9.15
CA ALA A 160 -11.17 -1.15 8.39
C ALA A 160 -11.45 -1.09 6.87
N ARG A 161 -12.72 -1.16 6.49
CA ARG A 161 -13.17 -0.97 5.09
C ARG A 161 -12.81 0.42 4.56
N LEU A 162 -13.12 1.47 5.32
CA LEU A 162 -12.83 2.84 4.93
C LEU A 162 -11.33 3.06 4.76
N ASN A 163 -10.54 2.64 5.75
CA ASN A 163 -9.08 2.73 5.72
C ASN A 163 -8.49 2.00 4.50
N TRP A 164 -8.97 0.79 4.21
CA TRP A 164 -8.53 -0.01 3.07
C TRP A 164 -8.76 0.69 1.72
N LEU A 165 -9.96 1.25 1.53
CA LEU A 165 -10.30 1.98 0.31
C LEU A 165 -9.50 3.29 0.20
N ASN A 166 -9.29 4.00 1.31
CA ASN A 166 -8.49 5.22 1.35
C ASN A 166 -7.01 4.94 1.02
N MET A 167 -6.42 3.88 1.58
CA MET A 167 -5.05 3.48 1.24
C MET A 167 -4.92 3.17 -0.26
N ASN A 168 -5.83 2.36 -0.82
CA ASN A 168 -5.79 2.04 -2.24
C ASN A 168 -5.96 3.27 -3.13
N ALA A 169 -6.84 4.20 -2.75
CA ALA A 169 -6.96 5.49 -3.43
C ALA A 169 -5.66 6.30 -3.36
N PHE A 170 -4.98 6.30 -2.21
CA PHE A 170 -3.71 6.98 -2.04
C PHE A 170 -2.60 6.37 -2.90
N LEU A 171 -2.43 5.04 -2.91
CA LEU A 171 -1.41 4.38 -3.74
C LEU A 171 -1.68 4.58 -5.23
N ALA A 172 -2.96 4.47 -5.65
CA ALA A 172 -3.37 4.80 -7.01
C ALA A 172 -3.04 6.26 -7.37
N ARG A 173 -3.23 7.19 -6.42
CA ARG A 173 -2.90 8.61 -6.59
C ARG A 173 -1.39 8.84 -6.76
N LEU A 174 -0.55 8.17 -5.96
CA LEU A 174 0.91 8.27 -6.08
C LEU A 174 1.39 7.85 -7.47
N TRP A 175 0.83 6.76 -8.00
CA TRP A 175 1.18 6.31 -9.35
C TRP A 175 0.63 7.23 -10.44
N ALA A 176 -0.60 7.72 -10.30
CA ALA A 176 -1.20 8.68 -11.24
C ALA A 176 -0.42 10.00 -11.31
N LEU A 177 0.22 10.40 -10.21
CA LEU A 177 1.05 11.61 -10.11
C LEU A 177 2.54 11.37 -10.42
N ASP A 178 2.95 10.16 -10.83
CA ASP A 178 4.35 9.82 -11.12
C ASP A 178 5.29 9.99 -9.91
N VAL A 179 4.74 9.92 -8.69
CA VAL A 179 5.52 10.03 -7.43
C VAL A 179 6.15 8.69 -7.06
N TRP A 180 5.46 7.61 -7.38
CA TRP A 180 5.92 6.25 -7.11
C TRP A 180 5.55 5.35 -8.28
N GLU A 181 6.56 4.98 -9.08
CA GLU A 181 6.35 4.12 -10.25
C GLU A 181 6.13 2.69 -9.79
N ASN A 182 4.87 2.29 -9.69
CA ASN A 182 4.52 0.95 -9.26
C ASN A 182 3.25 0.44 -9.97
N ALA A 183 3.36 0.32 -11.30
CA ALA A 183 2.33 -0.27 -12.15
C ALA A 183 1.92 -1.69 -11.72
N PHE A 184 2.78 -2.40 -10.96
CA PHE A 184 2.46 -3.71 -10.42
C PHE A 184 1.20 -3.70 -9.54
N TRP A 185 0.99 -2.70 -8.68
CA TRP A 185 -0.15 -2.71 -7.77
C TRP A 185 -1.48 -2.57 -8.49
N GLY A 186 -1.56 -1.69 -9.49
CA GLY A 186 -2.77 -1.55 -10.29
C GLY A 186 -3.14 -2.86 -10.99
N ILE A 187 -2.18 -3.54 -11.64
CA ILE A 187 -2.45 -4.81 -12.32
C ILE A 187 -2.79 -5.93 -11.33
N ALA A 188 -2.10 -5.98 -10.18
CA ALA A 188 -2.33 -6.97 -9.14
C ALA A 188 -3.73 -6.84 -8.54
N THR A 189 -4.18 -5.61 -8.25
CA THR A 189 -5.54 -5.36 -7.77
C THR A 189 -6.57 -5.79 -8.81
N MET A 190 -6.43 -5.41 -10.09
CA MET A 190 -7.40 -5.84 -11.11
C MET A 190 -7.47 -7.37 -11.24
N ARG A 191 -6.31 -8.03 -11.29
CA ARG A 191 -6.19 -9.49 -11.36
C ARG A 191 -6.83 -10.18 -10.18
N MET A 192 -6.55 -9.72 -8.96
CA MET A 192 -6.96 -10.44 -7.74
C MET A 192 -8.41 -10.13 -7.39
N SER A 193 -8.84 -8.89 -7.62
CA SER A 193 -10.08 -8.36 -7.05
C SER A 193 -11.21 -8.22 -8.07
N LEU A 194 -10.91 -8.19 -9.39
CA LEU A 194 -11.93 -8.06 -10.44
C LEU A 194 -12.00 -9.26 -11.38
N GLU A 195 -10.87 -9.67 -11.96
CA GLU A 195 -10.83 -10.69 -13.02
C GLU A 195 -11.47 -12.04 -12.67
N PRO A 196 -11.43 -12.54 -11.43
CA PRO A 196 -12.08 -13.81 -11.09
C PRO A 196 -13.59 -13.82 -11.32
N HIS A 197 -14.22 -12.65 -11.40
CA HIS A 197 -15.64 -12.50 -11.70
C HIS A 197 -15.99 -12.66 -13.19
N SER A 198 -14.99 -12.88 -14.05
CA SER A 198 -15.21 -13.33 -15.44
C SER A 198 -15.56 -14.81 -15.55
N MET A 199 -15.27 -15.61 -14.52
CA MET A 199 -15.41 -17.07 -14.54
C MET A 199 -16.82 -17.52 -14.11
N PRO A 200 -17.38 -18.58 -14.71
CA PRO A 200 -18.72 -19.07 -14.40
C PRO A 200 -18.85 -19.71 -13.01
N VAL A 201 -17.75 -20.26 -12.48
CA VAL A 201 -17.68 -20.83 -11.13
C VAL A 201 -16.56 -20.10 -10.40
N TYR A 202 -16.93 -19.18 -9.52
CA TYR A 202 -15.97 -18.60 -8.60
C TYR A 202 -15.61 -19.66 -7.56
N VAL A 203 -14.46 -20.31 -7.76
CA VAL A 203 -13.93 -21.27 -6.78
C VAL A 203 -13.34 -20.46 -5.64
N HIS A 204 -14.11 -20.32 -4.57
CA HIS A 204 -13.58 -19.75 -3.34
C HIS A 204 -12.63 -20.79 -2.72
N THR A 205 -11.33 -20.53 -2.74
CA THR A 205 -10.35 -21.38 -2.06
C THR A 205 -10.54 -21.20 -0.54
N PRO A 206 -11.03 -22.21 0.19
CA PRO A 206 -11.25 -22.08 1.64
C PRO A 206 -9.91 -21.90 2.35
N GLY A 207 -9.85 -21.06 3.38
CA GLY A 207 -8.71 -20.94 4.29
C GLY A 207 -7.71 -19.82 3.98
N ILE A 208 -7.86 -19.08 2.88
CA ILE A 208 -7.13 -17.82 2.68
C ILE A 208 -8.04 -16.70 3.21
N SER A 209 -7.66 -16.07 4.32
CA SER A 209 -8.32 -14.84 4.77
C SER A 209 -8.17 -13.81 3.66
N ARG A 210 -9.27 -13.56 2.95
CA ARG A 210 -9.36 -12.54 1.90
C ARG A 210 -10.36 -11.49 2.36
N PRO A 211 -10.21 -10.22 1.93
CA PRO A 211 -11.27 -9.23 2.10
C PRO A 211 -12.59 -9.77 1.54
N SER A 212 -13.73 -9.23 1.98
CA SER A 212 -15.00 -9.60 1.37
C SER A 212 -14.95 -9.37 -0.15
N VAL A 213 -15.64 -10.21 -0.91
CA VAL A 213 -15.69 -10.08 -2.38
C VAL A 213 -16.21 -8.70 -2.80
N ASP A 214 -17.19 -8.16 -2.06
CA ASP A 214 -17.72 -6.82 -2.29
C ASP A 214 -16.62 -5.75 -2.16
N LEU A 215 -15.80 -5.81 -1.11
CA LEU A 215 -14.71 -4.86 -0.88
C LEU A 215 -13.62 -4.96 -1.97
N GLN A 216 -13.31 -6.16 -2.45
CA GLN A 216 -12.37 -6.37 -3.54
C GLN A 216 -12.83 -5.66 -4.84
N ILE A 217 -14.11 -5.79 -5.19
CA ILE A 217 -14.65 -5.12 -6.39
C ILE A 217 -14.56 -3.60 -6.24
N GLU A 218 -14.86 -3.08 -5.04
CA GLU A 218 -14.74 -1.65 -4.75
C GLU A 218 -13.30 -1.15 -4.83
N GLU A 219 -12.34 -1.93 -4.33
CA GLU A 219 -10.91 -1.64 -4.44
C GLU A 219 -10.49 -1.50 -5.91
N ALA A 220 -10.89 -2.44 -6.77
CA ALA A 220 -10.61 -2.36 -8.21
C ALA A 220 -11.25 -1.12 -8.84
N ALA A 221 -12.48 -0.77 -8.45
CA ALA A 221 -13.15 0.44 -8.92
C ALA A 221 -12.41 1.71 -8.49
N VAL A 222 -11.86 1.76 -7.26
CA VAL A 222 -11.05 2.89 -6.77
C VAL A 222 -9.82 3.11 -7.66
N TRP A 223 -9.08 2.05 -8.01
CA TRP A 223 -7.92 2.16 -8.91
C TRP A 223 -8.30 2.72 -10.28
N ILE A 224 -9.41 2.28 -10.87
CA ILE A 224 -9.91 2.82 -12.13
C ILE A 224 -10.30 4.30 -11.99
N CYS A 225 -11.00 4.68 -10.92
CA CYS A 225 -11.44 6.05 -10.74
C CYS A 225 -10.27 7.02 -10.49
N VAL A 226 -9.22 6.58 -9.80
CA VAL A 226 -8.10 7.44 -9.41
C VAL A 226 -6.96 7.40 -10.43
N ALA A 227 -6.56 6.21 -10.88
CA ALA A 227 -5.40 5.99 -11.74
C ALA A 227 -5.78 5.47 -13.14
N GLY A 228 -7.07 5.36 -13.47
CA GLY A 228 -7.53 4.75 -14.72
C GLY A 228 -6.92 5.35 -15.98
N LYS A 229 -6.64 6.66 -16.01
CA LYS A 229 -5.97 7.29 -17.15
C LYS A 229 -4.55 6.76 -17.33
N ARG A 230 -3.75 6.72 -16.25
CA ARG A 230 -2.39 6.15 -16.26
C ARG A 230 -2.43 4.67 -16.64
N MET A 231 -3.38 3.90 -16.09
CA MET A 231 -3.60 2.50 -16.46
C MET A 231 -3.91 2.31 -17.95
N PHE A 232 -4.79 3.14 -18.50
CA PHE A 232 -5.20 3.09 -19.90
C PHE A 232 -4.07 3.48 -20.86
N GLU A 233 -3.17 4.38 -20.44
CA GLU A 233 -2.01 4.80 -21.21
C GLU A 233 -0.82 3.83 -21.06
N CYS A 234 -0.74 3.11 -19.94
CA CYS A 234 0.33 2.17 -19.65
C CYS A 234 0.38 1.02 -20.67
N ARG A 235 1.58 0.66 -21.11
CA ARG A 235 1.83 -0.46 -22.04
C ARG A 235 2.84 -1.46 -21.48
N GLU A 236 3.07 -1.41 -20.18
CA GLU A 236 4.03 -2.29 -19.52
C GLU A 236 3.56 -3.75 -19.60
N ILE A 237 4.48 -4.61 -20.01
CA ILE A 237 4.30 -6.06 -20.03
C ILE A 237 5.03 -6.61 -18.81
N LEU A 238 4.27 -7.33 -17.99
CA LEU A 238 4.60 -7.81 -16.65
C LEU A 238 4.57 -9.34 -16.59
N GLY A 239 4.91 -10.02 -17.69
CA GLY A 239 4.95 -11.47 -17.77
C GLY A 239 5.35 -12.00 -19.16
N PRO A 240 5.49 -13.33 -19.30
CA PRO A 240 5.92 -13.96 -20.56
C PRO A 240 4.92 -13.82 -21.70
N LYS A 241 3.60 -13.72 -21.44
CA LYS A 241 2.64 -13.50 -22.52
C LYS A 241 2.76 -12.07 -23.05
N GLY A 242 3.27 -11.93 -24.28
CA GLY A 242 3.55 -10.64 -24.93
C GLY A 242 5.00 -10.20 -24.83
N ASN A 243 5.85 -10.89 -24.07
CA ASN A 243 7.28 -10.67 -24.02
C ASN A 243 8.05 -12.01 -24.04
N PRO A 244 8.48 -12.48 -25.23
CA PRO A 244 9.23 -13.74 -25.36
C PRO A 244 10.56 -13.77 -24.58
N ASP A 245 11.14 -12.61 -24.30
CA ASP A 245 12.41 -12.48 -23.59
C ASP A 245 12.21 -12.29 -22.07
N TRP A 246 11.02 -12.57 -21.55
CA TRP A 246 10.71 -12.41 -20.13
C TRP A 246 11.59 -13.33 -19.26
N PRO A 247 12.36 -12.80 -18.30
CA PRO A 247 13.24 -13.62 -17.47
C PRO A 247 12.46 -14.61 -16.61
N SER A 248 12.81 -15.90 -16.69
CA SER A 248 12.14 -16.98 -15.95
C SER A 248 12.20 -16.80 -14.42
N ASN A 249 13.17 -16.02 -13.92
CA ASN A 249 13.32 -15.74 -12.50
C ASN A 249 12.46 -14.56 -12.00
N ARG A 250 11.75 -13.82 -12.85
CA ARG A 250 10.96 -12.64 -12.42
C ARG A 250 9.51 -12.93 -12.03
N GLY A 251 9.10 -14.20 -12.06
CA GLY A 251 7.68 -14.57 -11.87
C GLY A 251 6.83 -14.07 -13.03
N SER A 252 5.53 -13.89 -12.82
CA SER A 252 4.61 -13.36 -13.86
C SER A 252 3.55 -12.48 -13.21
N PRO A 253 3.95 -11.29 -12.72
CA PRO A 253 3.06 -10.41 -11.95
C PRO A 253 1.77 -10.05 -12.72
N GLY A 254 1.90 -9.81 -14.02
CA GLY A 254 0.79 -9.51 -14.92
C GLY A 254 -0.03 -10.72 -15.37
N SER A 255 0.36 -11.95 -15.02
CA SER A 255 -0.45 -13.14 -15.34
C SER A 255 -1.80 -13.07 -14.64
N SER A 256 -2.84 -13.54 -15.31
CA SER A 256 -4.21 -13.50 -14.81
C SER A 256 -4.59 -14.69 -13.92
N GLY A 257 -3.81 -15.77 -13.98
CA GLY A 257 -4.20 -17.06 -13.39
C GLY A 257 -5.33 -17.77 -14.17
N GLY A 258 -5.52 -17.45 -15.45
CA GLY A 258 -6.46 -18.14 -16.35
C GLY A 258 -7.78 -17.41 -16.59
N THR A 259 -7.99 -16.24 -15.98
CA THR A 259 -9.15 -15.36 -16.23
C THR A 259 -8.97 -14.51 -17.50
N TRP A 260 -7.73 -14.35 -17.95
CA TRP A 260 -7.33 -13.59 -19.13
C TRP A 260 -6.18 -14.28 -19.88
N ASP A 261 -6.33 -14.45 -21.19
CA ASP A 261 -5.38 -15.19 -22.02
C ASP A 261 -4.51 -14.34 -22.96
N GLY A 262 -4.72 -13.02 -22.98
CA GLY A 262 -3.90 -12.11 -23.77
C GLY A 262 -2.57 -11.74 -23.10
N VAL A 263 -2.09 -10.52 -23.37
CA VAL A 263 -0.81 -10.02 -22.85
C VAL A 263 -0.83 -9.89 -21.32
N ASP A 264 0.25 -10.32 -20.67
CA ASP A 264 0.46 -10.27 -19.22
C ASP A 264 0.80 -8.84 -18.77
N GLY A 265 -0.13 -7.90 -18.89
CA GLY A 265 0.10 -6.52 -18.47
C GLY A 265 -1.02 -5.57 -18.88
N TYR A 266 -0.67 -4.32 -19.12
CA TYR A 266 -1.61 -3.28 -19.54
C TYR A 266 -1.81 -3.32 -21.05
N HIS A 267 -2.87 -4.02 -21.48
CA HIS A 267 -3.27 -4.14 -22.88
C HIS A 267 -4.66 -3.53 -23.12
N PRO A 268 -4.92 -2.84 -24.25
CA PRO A 268 -6.24 -2.27 -24.56
C PRO A 268 -7.38 -3.30 -24.49
N ASP A 269 -7.16 -4.53 -24.95
CA ASP A 269 -8.18 -5.58 -24.87
C ASP A 269 -8.45 -6.03 -23.43
N ARG A 270 -7.42 -6.02 -22.57
CA ARG A 270 -7.58 -6.34 -21.14
C ARG A 270 -8.34 -5.23 -20.40
N TRP A 271 -8.14 -3.98 -20.80
CA TRP A 271 -8.95 -2.86 -20.35
C TRP A 271 -10.44 -3.04 -20.70
N GLN A 272 -10.75 -3.44 -21.94
CA GLN A 272 -12.14 -3.76 -22.31
C GLN A 272 -12.70 -4.95 -21.52
N HIS A 273 -11.87 -5.98 -21.28
CA HIS A 273 -12.24 -7.11 -20.43
C HIS A 273 -12.65 -6.67 -19.02
N TRP A 274 -11.88 -5.81 -18.36
CA TRP A 274 -12.24 -5.26 -17.04
C TRP A 274 -13.55 -4.48 -17.08
N LYS A 275 -13.74 -3.64 -18.11
CA LYS A 275 -14.95 -2.86 -18.30
C LYS A 275 -16.19 -3.76 -18.44
N ASP A 276 -16.07 -4.87 -19.16
CA ASP A 276 -17.15 -5.84 -19.32
C ASP A 276 -17.48 -6.58 -18.02
N ILE A 277 -16.49 -6.87 -17.18
CA ILE A 277 -16.74 -7.41 -15.84
C ILE A 277 -17.52 -6.41 -15.00
N PHE A 278 -17.09 -5.14 -14.93
CA PHE A 278 -17.83 -4.12 -14.19
C PHE A 278 -19.26 -3.94 -14.71
N ARG A 279 -19.49 -4.00 -16.04
CA ARG A 279 -20.85 -3.96 -16.61
C ARG A 279 -21.71 -5.09 -16.09
N LYS A 280 -21.21 -6.33 -16.09
CA LYS A 280 -21.92 -7.50 -15.54
C LYS A 280 -22.24 -7.32 -14.06
N ILE A 281 -21.28 -6.82 -13.28
CA ILE A 281 -21.48 -6.54 -11.85
C ILE A 281 -22.57 -5.48 -11.65
N SER A 282 -22.50 -4.36 -12.37
CA SER A 282 -23.47 -3.25 -12.26
C SER A 282 -24.92 -3.62 -12.61
N GLN A 283 -25.11 -4.71 -13.36
CA GLN A 283 -26.40 -5.25 -13.80
C GLN A 283 -26.84 -6.47 -12.98
N GLY A 284 -25.97 -6.98 -12.10
CA GLY A 284 -26.19 -8.20 -11.33
C GLY A 284 -26.94 -7.98 -10.01
N GLN A 285 -26.99 -9.04 -9.20
CA GLN A 285 -27.56 -9.02 -7.85
C GLN A 285 -26.43 -8.85 -6.83
N TRP A 286 -25.98 -7.61 -6.66
CA TRP A 286 -24.92 -7.23 -5.72
C TRP A 286 -25.43 -6.22 -4.69
N ARG A 287 -24.65 -5.97 -3.65
CA ARG A 287 -24.90 -4.86 -2.72
C ARG A 287 -24.82 -3.51 -3.46
N SER A 288 -25.53 -2.51 -2.94
CA SER A 288 -25.62 -1.19 -3.60
C SER A 288 -24.26 -0.52 -3.77
N ASN A 289 -23.39 -0.58 -2.76
CA ASN A 289 -22.02 -0.05 -2.83
C ASN A 289 -21.21 -0.64 -3.98
N VAL A 290 -21.33 -1.95 -4.21
CA VAL A 290 -20.63 -2.64 -5.31
C VAL A 290 -21.19 -2.23 -6.67
N ILE A 291 -22.52 -2.14 -6.78
CA ILE A 291 -23.18 -1.69 -8.02
C ILE A 291 -22.75 -0.25 -8.35
N ASP A 292 -22.73 0.63 -7.35
CA ASP A 292 -22.40 2.04 -7.53
C ASP A 292 -20.91 2.21 -7.86
N ALA A 293 -20.02 1.48 -7.19
CA ALA A 293 -18.59 1.46 -7.50
C ALA A 293 -18.33 0.96 -8.93
N ALA A 294 -18.99 -0.11 -9.36
CA ALA A 294 -18.87 -0.63 -10.72
C ALA A 294 -19.35 0.37 -11.77
N LYS A 295 -20.46 1.09 -11.51
CA LYS A 295 -20.95 2.16 -12.40
C LYS A 295 -19.97 3.32 -12.49
N ALA A 296 -19.43 3.77 -11.35
CA ALA A 296 -18.43 4.83 -11.31
C ALA A 296 -17.17 4.45 -12.11
N ALA A 297 -16.70 3.21 -11.97
CA ALA A 297 -15.59 2.69 -12.77
C ALA A 297 -15.91 2.72 -14.27
N ILE A 298 -17.09 2.24 -14.71
CA ILE A 298 -17.48 2.26 -16.13
C ILE A 298 -17.52 3.69 -16.67
N GLU A 299 -18.11 4.63 -15.92
CA GLU A 299 -18.20 6.04 -16.31
C GLU A 299 -16.79 6.65 -16.48
N ALA A 300 -15.90 6.39 -15.51
CA ALA A 300 -14.51 6.83 -15.58
C ALA A 300 -13.79 6.24 -16.81
N MET A 301 -13.95 4.93 -17.06
CA MET A 301 -13.32 4.27 -18.21
C MET A 301 -13.81 4.85 -19.54
N GLU A 302 -15.13 5.09 -19.67
CA GLU A 302 -15.72 5.70 -20.86
C GLU A 302 -15.25 7.14 -21.06
N GLN A 303 -15.09 7.90 -19.98
CA GLN A 303 -14.55 9.25 -20.04
C GLN A 303 -13.11 9.27 -20.54
N ILE A 304 -12.25 8.40 -19.99
CA ILE A 304 -10.84 8.26 -20.39
C ILE A 304 -10.74 7.89 -21.88
N GLU A 305 -11.54 6.94 -22.35
CA GLU A 305 -11.57 6.54 -23.76
C GLU A 305 -11.97 7.70 -24.68
N ARG A 306 -13.00 8.48 -24.31
CA ARG A 306 -13.44 9.67 -25.07
C ARG A 306 -12.33 10.72 -25.15
N GLU A 307 -11.65 11.00 -24.04
CA GLU A 307 -10.53 11.94 -23.99
C GLU A 307 -9.34 11.49 -24.84
N ALA A 308 -9.03 10.20 -24.83
CA ALA A 308 -7.97 9.62 -25.65
C ALA A 308 -8.28 9.77 -27.16
N VAL A 309 -9.50 9.49 -27.59
CA VAL A 309 -9.94 9.69 -28.98
C VAL A 309 -9.89 11.17 -29.38
N ALA A 310 -10.37 12.06 -28.51
CA ALA A 310 -10.31 13.51 -28.75
C ALA A 310 -8.86 13.98 -28.96
N THR A 311 -7.94 13.53 -28.11
CA THR A 311 -6.51 13.86 -28.19
C THR A 311 -5.87 13.35 -29.49
N GLN A 312 -6.22 12.16 -29.96
CA GLN A 312 -5.70 11.60 -31.21
C GLN A 312 -6.24 12.31 -32.47
N SER A 313 -7.48 12.80 -32.42
CA SER A 313 -8.12 13.48 -33.55
C SER A 313 -7.61 14.90 -33.81
N GLY A 314 -6.70 15.43 -32.97
CA GLY A 314 -6.23 16.81 -33.04
C GLY A 314 -7.33 17.85 -32.76
N ALA A 315 -8.46 17.42 -32.19
CA ALA A 315 -9.52 18.32 -31.78
C ALA A 315 -8.99 19.23 -30.65
N PRO A 316 -9.22 20.55 -30.71
CA PRO A 316 -8.79 21.45 -29.64
C PRO A 316 -9.49 21.05 -28.35
N THR A 317 -8.74 20.49 -27.40
CA THR A 317 -9.24 20.17 -26.07
C THR A 317 -9.58 21.48 -25.36
N ARG A 318 -10.79 21.54 -24.81
CA ARG A 318 -11.29 22.69 -24.04
C ARG A 318 -10.40 22.82 -22.80
N SER A 319 -9.40 23.70 -22.89
CA SER A 319 -8.43 24.07 -21.84
C SER A 319 -8.99 23.90 -20.42
N GLU A 320 -8.86 22.71 -19.85
CA GLU A 320 -8.98 22.51 -18.42
C GLU A 320 -7.73 23.09 -17.79
N LYS A 321 -7.91 24.19 -17.07
CA LYS A 321 -6.91 24.75 -16.18
C LYS A 321 -6.72 23.78 -15.02
N TRP A 322 -5.95 22.72 -15.23
CA TRP A 322 -5.18 22.16 -14.12
C TRP A 322 -4.13 23.21 -13.73
N PRO A 323 -3.95 23.56 -12.45
CA PRO A 323 -2.84 24.42 -12.04
C PRO A 323 -1.56 23.76 -12.54
N ALA A 324 -0.86 24.45 -13.43
CA ALA A 324 0.43 24.01 -13.95
C ALA A 324 1.48 24.10 -12.83
N MET A 325 1.47 23.13 -11.93
CA MET A 325 2.67 22.70 -11.21
C MET A 325 3.13 21.41 -11.88
N ARG A 326 3.61 21.53 -13.13
CA ARG A 326 4.53 20.53 -13.65
C ARG A 326 5.84 20.78 -12.92
N ALA A 327 6.08 20.06 -11.82
CA ALA A 327 7.45 19.67 -11.54
C ALA A 327 7.98 19.04 -12.85
N PRO A 328 9.17 19.43 -13.33
CA PRO A 328 9.76 18.74 -14.47
C PRO A 328 9.78 17.25 -14.11
N ALA A 329 9.11 16.43 -14.92
CA ALA A 329 9.21 14.98 -14.78
C ALA A 329 10.70 14.65 -14.66
N PRO A 330 11.14 13.93 -13.60
CA PRO A 330 12.48 13.40 -13.58
C PRO A 330 12.67 12.69 -14.92
N GLN A 331 13.72 13.04 -15.66
CA GLN A 331 14.04 12.31 -16.87
C GLN A 331 14.07 10.83 -16.47
N LEU A 332 13.15 10.04 -17.02
CA LEU A 332 13.10 8.59 -16.89
C LEU A 332 14.48 8.05 -17.24
N ARG A 333 15.35 7.92 -16.22
CA ARG A 333 16.53 7.09 -16.32
C ARG A 333 15.96 5.70 -16.19
N HIS A 334 15.77 5.03 -17.32
CA HIS A 334 15.77 3.58 -17.33
C HIS A 334 17.06 3.16 -16.62
N ALA A 335 16.96 2.79 -15.35
CA ALA A 335 18.00 2.08 -14.64
C ALA A 335 18.15 0.75 -15.38
N ARG A 336 19.02 0.77 -16.39
CA ARG A 336 19.46 -0.40 -17.11
C ARG A 336 20.11 -1.28 -16.05
N ALA A 337 19.46 -2.38 -15.69
CA ALA A 337 20.03 -3.38 -14.80
C ALA A 337 21.43 -3.70 -15.32
N ALA A 338 22.46 -3.37 -14.52
CA ALA A 338 23.82 -3.76 -14.80
C ALA A 338 23.86 -5.29 -14.76
N VAL A 339 24.00 -5.91 -15.93
CA VAL A 339 24.33 -7.32 -16.05
C VAL A 339 25.75 -7.46 -15.53
N LEU A 340 25.89 -7.92 -14.28
CA LEU A 340 27.15 -8.39 -13.74
C LEU A 340 27.38 -9.80 -14.29
N ASP A 341 28.33 -9.93 -15.22
CA ASP A 341 28.90 -11.22 -15.61
C ASP A 341 29.60 -11.83 -14.39
N ASN A 342 29.01 -12.90 -13.86
CA ASN A 342 29.67 -13.79 -12.91
C ASN A 342 29.72 -15.19 -13.52
N ASP A 343 30.83 -15.48 -14.19
CA ASP A 343 31.21 -16.84 -14.58
C ASP A 343 31.63 -17.64 -13.34
N ALA A 344 30.78 -18.58 -12.91
CA ALA A 344 31.17 -19.68 -12.04
C ALA A 344 30.42 -20.97 -12.44
N PRO A 345 31.06 -22.16 -12.38
CA PRO A 345 30.56 -23.36 -13.05
C PRO A 345 29.44 -24.07 -12.29
N GLU A 346 28.38 -24.43 -13.00
CA GLU A 346 27.24 -25.21 -12.51
C GLU A 346 27.59 -26.68 -12.25
N ALA A 347 27.25 -27.18 -11.06
CA ALA A 347 27.09 -28.61 -10.79
C ALA A 347 25.61 -28.96 -10.95
N VAL A 348 25.29 -29.76 -11.97
CA VAL A 348 23.93 -30.21 -12.28
C VAL A 348 23.53 -31.32 -11.30
N VAL A 349 22.50 -31.08 -10.50
CA VAL A 349 21.73 -32.13 -9.83
C VAL A 349 20.28 -32.02 -10.33
N GLU A 350 19.89 -32.97 -11.19
CA GLU A 350 18.51 -33.15 -11.63
C GLU A 350 17.66 -33.75 -10.50
N THR A 351 16.68 -32.99 -10.01
CA THR A 351 15.52 -33.57 -9.32
C THR A 351 14.24 -33.14 -10.02
N LYS A 352 13.50 -34.13 -10.52
CA LYS A 352 12.13 -33.98 -11.03
C LYS A 352 11.21 -33.49 -9.91
N VAL A 353 10.44 -32.44 -10.20
CA VAL A 353 9.33 -31.95 -9.38
C VAL A 353 8.05 -32.14 -10.21
N GLU A 354 7.07 -32.82 -9.64
CA GLU A 354 5.74 -33.00 -10.20
C GLU A 354 4.86 -31.78 -9.86
N ASP A 355 3.99 -31.39 -10.80
CA ASP A 355 3.12 -30.21 -10.77
C ASP A 355 2.02 -30.30 -9.70
N GLU A 356 1.99 -29.34 -8.76
CA GLU A 356 0.82 -28.99 -7.94
C GLU A 356 0.37 -27.55 -8.24
N PRO A 357 -0.94 -27.22 -8.18
CA PRO A 357 -1.46 -25.93 -8.63
C PRO A 357 -1.26 -24.80 -7.61
N ASP A 358 -0.94 -23.63 -8.16
CA ASP A 358 -0.59 -22.36 -7.52
C ASP A 358 -1.54 -21.90 -6.41
N ALA A 359 -1.03 -21.90 -5.16
CA ALA A 359 -1.69 -21.28 -4.01
C ALA A 359 -0.73 -20.41 -3.17
N PHE A 360 0.25 -19.70 -3.75
CA PHE A 360 1.13 -18.81 -2.98
C PHE A 360 1.65 -17.63 -3.82
N ALA A 361 0.81 -16.60 -4.04
CA ALA A 361 1.19 -15.46 -4.89
C ALA A 361 1.74 -14.23 -4.15
N PHE A 362 1.65 -14.10 -2.82
CA PHE A 362 2.18 -12.92 -2.11
C PHE A 362 3.52 -13.16 -1.38
N ALA A 363 3.71 -14.35 -0.81
CA ALA A 363 4.94 -14.67 -0.07
C ALA A 363 6.19 -14.89 -0.98
N TRP A 364 5.99 -15.12 -2.28
CA TRP A 364 7.06 -15.53 -3.19
C TRP A 364 7.71 -14.41 -4.03
N TYR A 365 7.18 -13.19 -4.06
CA TYR A 365 7.77 -12.12 -4.88
C TYR A 365 8.98 -11.42 -4.21
N ALA A 366 9.20 -11.64 -2.92
CA ALA A 366 10.22 -10.95 -2.15
C ALA A 366 11.69 -11.35 -2.44
N PRO A 367 12.08 -12.61 -2.79
CA PRO A 367 13.50 -12.95 -2.91
C PRO A 367 14.21 -12.53 -4.20
N LYS A 368 13.49 -12.00 -5.20
CA LYS A 368 14.05 -11.87 -6.58
C LYS A 368 14.04 -10.45 -7.16
N LEU A 369 13.32 -9.52 -6.54
CA LEU A 369 13.51 -8.08 -6.78
C LEU A 369 14.55 -7.46 -5.82
N PHE A 370 14.80 -8.12 -4.70
CA PHE A 370 15.79 -7.78 -3.67
C PHE A 370 16.59 -9.06 -3.40
N GLY A 371 17.91 -9.03 -3.54
CA GLY A 371 18.75 -10.24 -3.60
C GLY A 371 18.58 -11.23 -2.43
N PRO A 372 19.02 -12.50 -2.61
CA PRO A 372 18.74 -13.63 -1.72
C PRO A 372 19.23 -13.45 -0.26
N ASP A 373 20.15 -12.52 0.01
CA ASP A 373 20.74 -12.32 1.34
C ASP A 373 19.92 -11.40 2.27
N SER A 374 18.79 -10.87 1.81
CA SER A 374 18.05 -9.79 2.50
C SER A 374 16.99 -10.25 3.53
N MET A 375 16.75 -11.56 3.72
CA MET A 375 15.52 -12.03 4.40
C MET A 375 15.67 -12.96 5.63
N ALA A 376 16.83 -13.02 6.26
CA ALA A 376 16.97 -13.83 7.49
C ALA A 376 16.42 -13.18 8.78
N PHE A 377 15.97 -11.91 8.78
CA PHE A 377 15.71 -11.17 10.04
C PHE A 377 14.31 -10.57 10.24
N ALA A 378 13.41 -10.55 9.25
CA ALA A 378 12.15 -9.79 9.34
C ALA A 378 10.94 -10.54 9.93
N ALA A 379 11.03 -11.84 10.26
CA ALA A 379 9.88 -12.64 10.71
C ALA A 379 9.51 -12.49 12.21
N GLY A 380 10.02 -11.47 12.93
CA GLY A 380 9.94 -11.40 14.39
C GLY A 380 9.28 -10.16 15.02
N THR A 381 8.83 -9.16 14.25
CA THR A 381 8.61 -7.82 14.84
C THR A 381 7.22 -7.19 14.61
N VAL A 382 6.29 -7.88 13.96
CA VAL A 382 4.90 -7.40 13.81
C VAL A 382 4.00 -8.12 14.82
N GLY A 383 4.08 -7.68 16.07
CA GLY A 383 3.24 -8.18 17.16
C GLY A 383 3.45 -7.51 18.52
N ARG A 384 4.35 -6.53 18.63
CA ARG A 384 4.68 -5.94 19.93
C ARG A 384 5.12 -4.48 19.85
N ALA A 385 4.17 -3.58 19.59
CA ALA A 385 4.25 -2.19 20.05
C ALA A 385 2.91 -1.47 19.85
N ARG A 386 1.98 -1.62 20.80
CA ARG A 386 1.02 -0.59 21.25
C ARG A 386 0.20 -1.18 22.39
N GLY A 387 0.53 -0.78 23.62
CA GLY A 387 -0.11 -1.27 24.84
C GLY A 387 0.84 -1.20 26.03
N ASN A 388 1.09 0.00 26.54
CA ASN A 388 1.61 0.23 27.89
C ASN A 388 1.20 1.64 28.34
N GLY A 389 -0.09 1.82 28.60
CA GLY A 389 -0.60 2.89 29.45
C GLY A 389 -0.74 2.36 30.88
N HIS A 390 0.35 2.40 31.64
CA HIS A 390 0.31 2.13 33.08
C HIS A 390 0.13 3.49 33.78
N GLU A 391 -1.12 3.95 33.91
CA GLU A 391 -1.44 5.03 34.85
C GLU A 391 -1.46 4.46 36.26
N SER A 392 -0.48 4.89 37.06
CA SER A 392 -0.44 4.74 38.50
C SER A 392 -1.59 5.54 39.12
N ARG A 393 -2.63 4.82 39.55
CA ARG A 393 -3.72 5.37 40.35
C ARG A 393 -3.17 5.71 41.75
N VAL A 394 -2.96 6.98 42.01
CA VAL A 394 -2.74 7.52 43.36
C VAL A 394 -4.03 7.36 44.15
N GLU A 395 -3.96 6.61 45.25
CA GLU A 395 -5.03 6.46 46.24
C GLU A 395 -5.36 7.82 46.86
N THR A 396 -6.49 8.40 46.49
CA THR A 396 -7.15 9.43 47.31
C THR A 396 -8.08 8.75 48.30
N GLY A 397 -7.67 8.77 49.57
CA GLY A 397 -8.47 8.34 50.70
C GLY A 397 -9.75 9.17 50.86
N LEU A 398 -10.87 8.46 51.00
CA LEU A 398 -12.15 9.02 51.43
C LEU A 398 -12.38 8.59 52.89
N ALA A 399 -12.11 9.52 53.81
CA ALA A 399 -12.54 9.44 55.19
C ALA A 399 -14.03 9.81 55.27
N ALA A 400 -14.83 8.91 55.83
CA ALA A 400 -16.24 9.12 56.13
C ALA A 400 -16.41 10.00 57.37
N CYS A 401 -17.12 11.11 57.24
CA CYS A 401 -17.63 11.94 58.34
C CYS A 401 -19.17 12.00 58.28
N ALA A 402 -19.82 11.20 59.13
CA ALA A 402 -21.15 11.40 59.74
C ALA A 402 -21.33 10.21 60.71
N ALA A 403 -21.71 10.32 61.99
CA ALA A 403 -22.53 11.30 62.67
C ALA A 403 -22.19 11.33 64.18
N ARG A 404 -22.53 12.45 64.84
CA ARG A 404 -22.55 12.63 66.29
C ARG A 404 -23.91 13.23 66.67
N SER A 405 -24.58 12.59 67.64
CA SER A 405 -25.62 13.05 68.59
C SER A 405 -26.67 11.95 68.74
N GLU A 406 -27.17 11.59 69.91
CA GLU A 406 -26.85 11.87 71.31
C GLU A 406 -27.75 10.90 72.09
N ARG A 407 -27.26 10.33 73.19
CA ARG A 407 -28.09 9.68 74.20
C ARG A 407 -28.08 10.56 75.45
N GLY A 408 -29.27 10.99 75.86
CA GLY A 408 -29.70 10.85 77.24
C GLY A 408 -29.75 12.12 78.09
N ALA A 409 -30.96 12.37 78.59
CA ALA A 409 -31.39 13.27 79.67
C ALA A 409 -31.59 14.75 79.29
#